data_AF-A0A550GRD3-F1
#
_entry.id   AF-A0A550GRD3-F1
#
_cell.length_a   1.000
_cell.length_b   1.000
_cell.length_c   1.000
_cell.angle_alpha   90.00
_cell.angle_beta   90.00
_cell.angle_gamma   90.00
#
_symmetry.space_group_name_H-M   'P 1'
#
loop_
_entity.id
_entity.type
_entity.pdbx_description
1 polymer ?
#
loop_
_entity_poly.entity_id
_entity_poly.type
_entity_poly.pdbx_seq_one_letter_code
_entity_poly.pdbx_strand_id
1 'polypeptide(L)'
;MYKVRAQFVWLSIILIINFIISCSPKSTPPGANSIYGGVDVARFSYHYWEEGLAILIWHDFTYGGEGCSGSGSTEDPVYRLVCDVESADGQSFSWKVHTQDGVTADMWIEDQSYDLSQGNMFLVKSQDGGIQVEQYQRDFSEFEPTVETVNALSKSDPDVADFIARIRVESD
;
A
#
# COMPACT_ATOMS: atom_id res chain seq x y z
N MET A 1 13.99 -63.99 -50.96
CA MET A 1 12.78 -64.70 -50.51
C MET A 1 12.09 -63.81 -49.48
N TYR A 2 10.81 -63.48 -49.70
CA TYR A 2 10.05 -62.37 -49.11
C TYR A 2 9.46 -62.64 -47.71
N LYS A 3 9.35 -61.58 -46.88
CA LYS A 3 8.17 -61.14 -46.07
C LYS A 3 8.64 -60.01 -45.11
N VAL A 4 8.40 -58.70 -45.33
CA VAL A 4 7.16 -57.90 -45.34
C VAL A 4 6.39 -57.88 -44.01
N ARG A 5 6.60 -56.77 -43.28
CA ARG A 5 5.69 -55.92 -42.46
C ARG A 5 4.93 -56.49 -41.26
N ALA A 6 5.10 -55.81 -40.12
CA ALA A 6 3.97 -55.33 -39.31
C ALA A 6 4.37 -54.02 -38.58
N GLN A 7 3.89 -52.89 -39.11
CA GLN A 7 3.73 -51.65 -38.34
C GLN A 7 2.50 -51.84 -37.45
N PHE A 8 2.60 -51.53 -36.17
CA PHE A 8 1.43 -51.18 -35.36
C PHE A 8 1.72 -49.90 -34.59
N VAL A 9 1.12 -48.84 -35.12
CA VAL A 9 0.89 -47.54 -34.49
C VAL A 9 0.04 -47.77 -33.24
N TRP A 10 0.48 -47.28 -32.08
CA TRP A 10 -0.43 -46.97 -30.98
C TRP A 10 -0.30 -45.49 -30.63
N LEU A 11 -1.28 -44.75 -31.14
CA LEU A 11 -1.62 -43.37 -30.92
C LEU A 11 -2.14 -43.16 -29.48
N SER A 12 -1.78 -42.01 -28.91
CA SER A 12 -2.66 -41.10 -28.16
C SER A 12 -3.36 -41.56 -26.87
N ILE A 13 -2.83 -41.13 -25.72
CA ILE A 13 -3.64 -40.65 -24.59
C ILE A 13 -3.04 -39.33 -24.09
N ILE A 14 -3.45 -38.24 -24.75
CA ILE A 14 -3.43 -36.86 -24.24
C ILE A 14 -4.90 -36.52 -23.97
N LEU A 15 -5.35 -36.59 -22.72
CA LEU A 15 -6.68 -36.19 -22.22
C LEU A 15 -6.59 -36.35 -20.68
N ILE A 16 -6.81 -35.39 -19.79
CA ILE A 16 -7.64 -34.19 -19.82
C ILE A 16 -6.96 -33.10 -18.99
N ILE A 17 -6.76 -31.98 -19.66
CA ILE A 17 -6.50 -30.65 -19.11
C ILE A 17 -7.71 -30.27 -18.26
N ASN A 18 -7.63 -30.42 -16.94
CA ASN A 18 -8.56 -29.78 -16.01
C ASN A 18 -8.06 -28.35 -15.73
N PHE A 19 -8.11 -27.48 -16.75
CA PHE A 19 -8.22 -26.05 -16.50
C PHE A 19 -9.67 -25.78 -16.09
N ILE A 20 -10.02 -26.14 -14.86
CA ILE A 20 -11.16 -25.53 -14.21
C ILE A 20 -10.67 -24.12 -13.89
N ILE A 21 -10.84 -23.19 -14.85
CA ILE A 21 -10.84 -21.76 -14.55
C ILE A 21 -12.10 -21.56 -13.73
N SER A 22 -12.01 -21.85 -12.43
CA SER A 22 -13.01 -21.43 -11.47
C SER A 22 -12.91 -19.91 -11.44
N CYS A 23 -13.77 -19.24 -12.21
CA CYS A 23 -14.12 -17.86 -11.96
C CYS A 23 -14.84 -17.83 -10.61
N SER A 24 -14.08 -17.92 -9.51
CA SER A 24 -14.58 -17.44 -8.24
C SER A 24 -14.93 -15.97 -8.45
N PRO A 25 -16.16 -15.53 -8.13
CA PRO A 25 -16.48 -14.11 -8.20
C PRO A 25 -15.44 -13.36 -7.38
N LYS A 26 -14.70 -12.45 -8.02
CA LYS A 26 -13.74 -11.57 -7.32
C LYS A 26 -14.56 -10.67 -6.41
N SER A 27 -14.69 -11.05 -5.15
CA SER A 27 -15.16 -10.14 -4.11
C SER A 27 -14.09 -9.09 -3.93
N THR A 28 -14.48 -7.82 -3.84
CA THR A 28 -13.60 -6.76 -3.36
C THR A 28 -12.99 -7.19 -2.03
N PRO A 29 -11.69 -6.97 -1.79
CA PRO A 29 -11.10 -7.24 -0.49
C PRO A 29 -11.80 -6.40 0.59
N PRO A 30 -11.74 -6.82 1.87
CA PRO A 30 -12.15 -5.98 2.98
C PRO A 30 -11.44 -4.63 2.94
N GLY A 31 -12.04 -3.63 3.59
CA GLY A 31 -11.40 -2.33 3.71
C GLY A 31 -10.16 -2.38 4.58
N ALA A 32 -9.24 -1.44 4.34
CA ALA A 32 -8.01 -1.31 5.11
C ALA A 32 -8.30 -1.15 6.61
N ASN A 33 -7.57 -1.88 7.43
CA ASN A 33 -7.40 -1.49 8.82
C ASN A 33 -6.45 -0.29 8.87
N SER A 34 -6.69 0.66 9.77
CA SER A 34 -5.91 1.90 9.82
C SER A 34 -5.55 2.30 11.24
N ILE A 35 -4.33 2.81 11.42
CA ILE A 35 -3.80 3.32 12.68
C ILE A 35 -3.20 4.69 12.43
N TYR A 36 -3.52 5.62 13.32
CA TYR A 36 -3.11 7.00 13.24
C TYR A 36 -2.39 7.39 14.51
N GLY A 37 -1.41 8.28 14.41
CA GLY A 37 -0.67 8.74 15.57
C GLY A 37 0.33 9.83 15.25
N GLY A 38 1.30 9.99 16.14
CA GLY A 38 2.37 10.95 15.94
C GLY A 38 3.45 10.87 17.00
N VAL A 39 4.62 11.36 16.62
CA VAL A 39 5.79 11.51 17.47
C VAL A 39 6.31 12.93 17.27
N ASP A 40 6.28 13.72 18.34
CA ASP A 40 6.68 15.13 18.30
C ASP A 40 5.87 15.94 17.27
N VAL A 41 6.54 16.57 16.30
CA VAL A 41 5.91 17.31 15.20
C VAL A 41 5.54 16.43 14.00
N ALA A 42 5.91 15.15 14.00
CA ALA A 42 5.52 14.22 12.94
C ALA A 42 4.21 13.50 13.29
N ARG A 43 3.39 13.26 12.27
CA ARG A 43 2.18 12.45 12.31
C ARG A 43 2.33 11.27 11.36
N PHE A 44 1.51 10.24 11.57
CA PHE A 44 1.51 9.10 10.66
C PHE A 44 0.12 8.49 10.48
N SER A 45 -0.02 7.84 9.32
CA SER A 45 -1.17 7.03 8.91
C SER A 45 -0.64 5.70 8.42
N TYR A 46 -1.03 4.61 9.08
CA TYR A 46 -0.65 3.25 8.71
C TYR A 46 -1.88 2.48 8.26
N HIS A 47 -1.92 2.10 6.99
CA HIS A 47 -3.01 1.34 6.39
C HIS A 47 -2.53 -0.07 6.04
N TYR A 48 -3.27 -1.09 6.47
CA TYR A 48 -2.91 -2.48 6.22
C TYR A 48 -4.11 -3.37 5.95
N TRP A 49 -3.89 -4.39 5.14
CA TRP A 49 -4.86 -5.40 4.74
C TRP A 49 -4.44 -6.76 5.29
N GLU A 50 -5.42 -7.62 5.60
CA GLU A 50 -5.14 -8.98 6.09
C GLU A 50 -4.42 -9.83 5.03
N GLU A 51 -4.62 -9.51 3.76
CA GLU A 51 -3.99 -10.18 2.62
C GLU A 51 -2.50 -9.83 2.46
N GLY A 52 -2.02 -8.75 3.07
CA GLY A 52 -0.58 -8.44 3.19
C GLY A 52 -0.11 -7.10 2.65
N LEU A 53 -0.98 -6.30 2.01
CA LEU A 53 -0.66 -4.92 1.65
C LEU A 53 -0.53 -4.08 2.93
N ALA A 54 0.55 -3.30 3.02
CA ALA A 54 0.80 -2.38 4.13
C ALA A 54 1.46 -1.11 3.59
N ILE A 55 0.91 0.05 3.95
CA ILE A 55 1.37 1.38 3.51
C ILE A 55 1.48 2.27 4.74
N LEU A 56 2.64 2.88 4.94
CA LEU A 56 2.90 3.82 6.04
C LEU A 56 3.24 5.20 5.49
N ILE A 57 2.53 6.21 5.94
CA ILE A 57 2.78 7.61 5.57
C ILE A 57 3.14 8.36 6.85
N TRP A 58 4.31 8.99 6.86
CA TRP A 58 4.69 9.99 7.86
C TRP A 58 4.56 11.38 7.24
N HIS A 59 4.10 12.36 8.00
CA HIS A 59 4.00 13.74 7.54
C HIS A 59 4.18 14.80 8.64
N ASP A 60 4.44 16.04 8.25
CA ASP A 60 4.65 17.21 9.13
C ASP A 60 3.40 18.11 9.29
N PHE A 61 2.29 17.75 8.64
CA PHE A 61 1.02 18.48 8.75
C PHE A 61 0.44 18.32 10.16
N THR A 62 0.67 19.32 11.01
CA THR A 62 0.27 19.33 12.42
C THR A 62 -0.95 20.22 12.67
N TYR A 63 -1.66 19.89 13.75
CA TYR A 63 -2.72 20.72 14.35
C TYR A 63 -3.98 20.98 13.50
N GLY A 64 -4.13 20.35 12.33
CA GLY A 64 -5.41 20.33 11.60
C GLY A 64 -6.11 18.97 11.71
N GLY A 65 -6.85 18.60 10.66
CA GLY A 65 -7.68 17.40 10.61
C GLY A 65 -7.13 16.36 9.64
N GLU A 66 -7.35 15.09 9.95
CA GLU A 66 -7.09 13.98 9.04
C GLU A 66 -8.36 13.14 8.91
N GLY A 67 -8.71 12.79 7.68
CA GLY A 67 -9.91 12.04 7.34
C GLY A 67 -9.61 10.96 6.31
N CYS A 68 -10.29 9.82 6.43
CA CYS A 68 -10.22 8.75 5.45
C CYS A 68 -11.62 8.21 5.15
N SER A 69 -11.86 7.90 3.88
CA SER A 69 -13.07 7.25 3.39
C SER A 69 -12.72 6.04 2.52
N GLY A 70 -13.38 4.92 2.82
CA GLY A 70 -13.19 3.65 2.14
C GLY A 70 -14.47 3.23 1.41
N SER A 71 -14.33 2.66 0.22
CA SER A 71 -15.46 2.12 -0.54
C SER A 71 -15.09 0.84 -1.30
N GLY A 72 -16.04 -0.08 -1.38
CA GLY A 72 -15.95 -1.33 -2.14
C GLY A 72 -17.34 -1.80 -2.55
N SER A 73 -17.45 -2.63 -3.60
CA SER A 73 -18.73 -3.11 -4.12
C SER A 73 -18.60 -4.51 -4.70
N THR A 74 -19.61 -5.36 -4.51
CA THR A 74 -19.63 -6.69 -5.15
C THR A 74 -19.68 -6.65 -6.68
N GLU A 75 -20.02 -5.51 -7.28
CA GLU A 75 -20.04 -5.30 -8.74
C GLU A 75 -18.73 -4.74 -9.30
N ASP A 76 -17.88 -4.18 -8.43
CA ASP A 76 -16.58 -3.61 -8.77
C ASP A 76 -15.51 -4.11 -7.79
N PRO A 77 -14.63 -5.05 -8.23
CA PRO A 77 -13.71 -5.74 -7.34
C PRO A 77 -12.59 -4.83 -6.79
N VAL A 78 -12.62 -3.52 -7.06
CA VAL A 78 -11.64 -2.55 -6.57
C VAL A 78 -12.12 -1.92 -5.25
N TYR A 79 -11.35 -2.11 -4.18
CA TYR A 79 -11.45 -1.31 -2.97
C TYR A 79 -10.72 0.02 -3.16
N ARG A 80 -11.34 1.11 -2.70
CA ARG A 80 -10.79 2.46 -2.82
C ARG A 80 -10.74 3.11 -1.46
N LEU A 81 -9.54 3.48 -1.03
CA LEU A 81 -9.28 4.34 0.12
C LEU A 81 -8.89 5.72 -0.40
N VAL A 82 -9.52 6.76 0.13
CA VAL A 82 -9.13 8.15 -0.08
C VAL A 82 -8.96 8.78 1.29
N CYS A 83 -7.83 9.43 1.51
CA CYS A 83 -7.54 10.16 2.72
C CYS A 83 -7.06 11.56 2.40
N ASP A 84 -7.28 12.47 3.34
CA ASP A 84 -6.85 13.85 3.28
C ASP A 84 -6.36 14.30 4.66
N VAL A 85 -5.38 15.19 4.65
CA VAL A 85 -4.91 15.88 5.84
C VAL A 85 -4.77 17.36 5.55
N GLU A 86 -5.15 18.17 6.53
CA GLU A 86 -5.01 19.61 6.53
C GLU A 86 -4.18 20.04 7.75
N SER A 87 -3.28 20.99 7.59
CA SER A 87 -2.54 21.63 8.68
C SER A 87 -3.24 22.91 9.14
N ALA A 88 -2.88 23.42 10.33
CA ALA A 88 -3.53 24.61 10.89
C ALA A 88 -3.36 25.90 10.05
N ASP A 89 -2.36 25.96 9.17
CA ASP A 89 -2.13 27.06 8.23
C ASP A 89 -2.91 26.91 6.91
N GLY A 90 -3.71 25.86 6.78
CA GLY A 90 -4.58 25.59 5.62
C GLY A 90 -3.87 24.91 4.45
N GLN A 91 -2.61 24.48 4.61
CA GLN A 91 -2.02 23.56 3.65
C GLN A 91 -2.70 22.20 3.79
N SER A 92 -2.81 21.47 2.68
CA SER A 92 -3.38 20.13 2.70
C SER A 92 -2.71 19.26 1.66
N PHE A 93 -2.79 17.95 1.87
CA PHE A 93 -2.58 16.97 0.82
C PHE A 93 -3.49 15.76 1.00
N SER A 94 -3.63 14.97 -0.05
CA SER A 94 -4.45 13.77 -0.09
C SER A 94 -3.68 12.57 -0.63
N TRP A 95 -4.14 11.38 -0.31
CA TRP A 95 -3.66 10.16 -0.94
C TRP A 95 -4.80 9.18 -1.24
N LYS A 96 -4.56 8.32 -2.23
CA LYS A 96 -5.52 7.37 -2.75
C LYS A 96 -4.85 6.00 -2.86
N VAL A 97 -5.51 4.96 -2.39
CA VAL A 97 -5.09 3.56 -2.55
C VAL A 97 -6.20 2.79 -3.23
N HIS A 98 -5.91 2.17 -4.37
CA HIS A 98 -6.84 1.26 -5.05
C HIS A 98 -6.26 -0.14 -5.08
N THR A 99 -6.98 -1.12 -4.53
CA THR A 99 -6.54 -2.53 -4.53
C THR A 99 -7.68 -3.45 -4.97
N GLN A 100 -7.34 -4.51 -5.70
CA GLN A 100 -8.28 -5.57 -6.09
C GLN A 100 -8.13 -6.85 -5.27
N ASP A 101 -7.04 -6.97 -4.51
CA ASP A 101 -6.62 -8.22 -3.90
C ASP A 101 -6.09 -8.05 -2.46
N GLY A 102 -5.96 -6.82 -1.96
CA GLY A 102 -5.39 -6.54 -0.65
C GLY A 102 -3.89 -6.86 -0.55
N VAL A 103 -3.22 -7.12 -1.68
CA VAL A 103 -1.79 -7.47 -1.75
C VAL A 103 -1.03 -6.44 -2.59
N THR A 104 -1.59 -6.05 -3.73
CA THR A 104 -1.07 -5.05 -4.65
C THR A 104 -2.01 -3.85 -4.68
N ALA A 105 -1.48 -2.67 -4.96
CA ALA A 105 -2.30 -1.48 -5.12
C ALA A 105 -1.68 -0.48 -6.06
N ASP A 106 -2.56 0.30 -6.68
CA ASP A 106 -2.19 1.59 -7.23
C ASP A 106 -2.24 2.63 -6.09
N MET A 107 -1.15 3.41 -5.96
CA MET A 107 -1.00 4.44 -4.95
C MET A 107 -0.83 5.81 -5.60
N TRP A 108 -1.54 6.80 -5.08
CA TRP A 108 -1.33 8.21 -5.44
C TRP A 108 -1.20 9.07 -4.20
N ILE A 109 -0.28 10.02 -4.24
CA ILE A 109 -0.26 11.17 -3.32
C ILE A 109 -0.49 12.39 -4.20
N GLU A 110 -1.50 13.20 -3.86
CA GLU A 110 -2.12 14.16 -4.76
C GLU A 110 -2.59 13.47 -6.06
N ASP A 111 -2.05 13.89 -7.20
CA ASP A 111 -2.30 13.31 -8.52
C ASP A 111 -1.07 12.57 -9.07
N GLN A 112 -0.02 12.42 -8.27
CA GLN A 112 1.18 11.69 -8.66
C GLN A 112 1.06 10.21 -8.26
N SER A 113 1.27 9.33 -9.25
CA SER A 113 1.28 7.88 -9.06
C SER A 113 2.63 7.39 -8.51
N TYR A 114 2.59 6.45 -7.57
CA TYR A 114 3.76 5.82 -6.96
C TYR A 114 3.72 4.30 -7.16
N ASP A 115 4.83 3.74 -7.63
CA ASP A 115 5.01 2.29 -7.78
C ASP A 115 5.39 1.68 -6.44
N LEU A 116 4.48 0.90 -5.84
CA LEU A 116 4.70 0.26 -4.54
C LEU A 116 5.79 -0.81 -4.55
N SER A 117 6.29 -1.23 -5.71
CA SER A 117 7.49 -2.08 -5.80
C SER A 117 8.79 -1.34 -5.46
N GLN A 118 8.77 -0.01 -5.48
CA GLN A 118 9.90 0.84 -5.09
C GLN A 118 9.86 1.23 -3.60
N GLY A 119 8.71 1.06 -2.96
CA GLY A 119 8.56 1.33 -1.54
C GLY A 119 7.11 1.46 -1.09
N ASN A 120 6.89 1.20 0.18
CA ASN A 120 5.58 1.22 0.84
C ASN A 120 5.56 2.13 2.07
N MET A 121 6.65 2.84 2.33
CA MET A 121 6.73 3.92 3.31
C MET A 121 6.96 5.24 2.59
N PHE A 122 6.18 6.26 2.95
CA PHE A 122 6.26 7.60 2.38
C PHE A 122 6.53 8.60 3.49
N LEU A 123 7.51 9.48 3.29
CA LEU A 123 7.77 10.63 4.15
C LEU A 123 7.34 11.88 3.37
N VAL A 124 6.29 12.53 3.84
CA VAL A 124 5.66 13.67 3.17
C VAL A 124 5.96 14.93 3.97
N LYS A 125 6.55 15.91 3.33
CA LYS A 125 6.92 17.18 3.95
C LYS A 125 6.22 18.32 3.25
N SER A 126 5.68 19.27 3.99
CA SER A 126 5.25 20.56 3.43
C SER A 126 6.47 21.33 2.89
N GLN A 127 6.37 21.85 1.66
CA GLN A 127 7.43 22.63 1.04
C GLN A 127 6.87 23.63 0.02
N ASP A 128 7.17 24.92 0.21
CA ASP A 128 6.87 26.00 -0.75
C ASP A 128 5.40 26.04 -1.24
N GLY A 129 4.44 25.74 -0.36
CA GLY A 129 3.01 25.70 -0.68
C GLY A 129 2.54 24.43 -1.40
N GLY A 130 3.40 23.40 -1.47
CA GLY A 130 3.06 22.06 -1.90
C GLY A 130 3.67 21.01 -0.97
N ILE A 131 3.94 19.83 -1.50
CA ILE A 131 4.57 18.73 -0.76
C ILE A 131 5.82 18.20 -1.45
N GLN A 132 6.76 17.73 -0.66
CA GLN A 132 7.86 16.87 -1.06
C GLN A 132 7.58 15.46 -0.54
N VAL A 133 7.78 14.45 -1.39
CA VAL A 133 7.57 13.04 -1.02
C VAL A 133 8.86 12.26 -1.22
N GLU A 134 9.28 11.54 -0.18
CA GLU A 134 10.35 10.56 -0.22
C GLU A 134 9.76 9.16 -0.02
N GLN A 135 10.07 8.21 -0.92
CA GLN A 135 9.53 6.84 -0.90
C GLN A 135 10.62 5.84 -0.50
N TYR A 136 10.29 4.94 0.41
CA TYR A 136 11.20 3.96 0.97
C TYR A 136 10.56 2.58 1.04
N GLN A 137 11.36 1.55 0.75
CA GLN A 137 10.95 0.16 0.97
C GLN A 137 11.16 -0.23 2.42
N ARG A 138 10.13 -0.82 3.03
CA ARG A 138 10.17 -1.47 4.34
C ARG A 138 9.45 -2.82 4.29
N ASP A 139 9.89 -3.74 5.13
CA ASP A 139 9.19 -4.99 5.37
C ASP A 139 8.27 -4.80 6.59
N PHE A 140 6.96 -4.89 6.34
CA PHE A 140 5.95 -4.80 7.39
C PHE A 140 5.28 -6.16 7.68
N SER A 141 5.80 -7.27 7.14
CA SER A 141 5.17 -8.59 7.29
C SER A 141 5.16 -9.12 8.73
N GLU A 142 6.18 -8.79 9.52
CA GLU A 142 6.25 -9.11 10.96
C GLU A 142 5.85 -7.91 11.85
N PHE A 143 5.33 -6.84 11.25
CA PHE A 143 5.06 -5.60 11.95
C PHE A 143 3.72 -5.67 12.67
N GLU A 144 3.76 -5.70 14.00
CA GLU A 144 2.53 -5.63 14.79
C GLU A 144 1.88 -4.25 14.63
N PRO A 145 0.65 -4.16 14.10
CA PRO A 145 0.01 -2.90 13.79
C PRO A 145 -0.51 -2.26 15.08
N THR A 146 0.35 -1.55 15.81
CA THR A 146 -0.01 -0.73 16.97
C THR A 146 0.62 0.66 16.89
N VAL A 147 0.04 1.62 17.59
CA VAL A 147 0.61 2.98 17.70
C VAL A 147 2.02 2.91 18.31
N GLU A 148 2.23 2.03 19.28
CA GLU A 148 3.51 1.83 19.96
C GLU A 148 4.58 1.30 19.01
N THR A 149 4.24 0.34 18.14
CA THR A 149 5.18 -0.21 17.15
C THR A 149 5.54 0.83 16.10
N VAL A 150 4.57 1.60 15.59
CA VAL A 150 4.84 2.69 14.63
C VAL A 150 5.65 3.80 15.28
N ASN A 151 5.33 4.17 16.52
CA ASN A 151 6.15 5.12 17.28
C ASN A 151 7.58 4.61 17.50
N ALA A 152 7.80 3.30 17.66
CA ALA A 152 9.15 2.75 17.80
C ALA A 152 10.00 2.97 16.54
N LEU A 153 9.39 2.99 15.34
CA LEU A 153 10.10 3.29 14.09
C LEU A 153 10.74 4.67 14.10
N SER A 154 10.15 5.67 14.77
CA SER A 154 10.75 7.01 14.91
C SER A 154 12.16 7.00 15.54
N LYS A 155 12.54 5.92 16.21
CA LYS A 155 13.84 5.74 16.86
C LYS A 155 14.73 4.70 16.18
N SER A 156 14.13 3.64 15.64
CA SER A 156 14.88 2.52 15.07
C SER A 156 15.13 2.66 13.57
N ASP A 157 14.28 3.42 12.87
CA ASP A 157 14.38 3.64 11.44
C ASP A 157 15.15 4.95 11.16
N PRO A 158 16.32 4.89 10.50
CA PRO A 158 17.15 6.09 10.31
C PRO A 158 16.48 7.12 9.40
N ASP A 159 15.73 6.70 8.37
CA ASP A 159 15.09 7.64 7.45
C ASP A 159 13.94 8.38 8.16
N VAL A 160 13.16 7.69 9.00
CA VAL A 160 12.10 8.31 9.82
C VAL A 160 12.70 9.23 10.89
N ALA A 161 13.75 8.78 11.59
CA ALA A 161 14.42 9.59 12.61
C ALA A 161 15.00 10.88 12.01
N ASP A 162 15.67 10.77 10.85
CA ASP A 162 16.22 11.92 10.14
C ASP A 162 15.11 12.85 9.64
N PHE A 163 14.00 12.30 9.13
CA PHE A 163 12.83 13.11 8.73
C PHE A 163 12.29 13.94 9.90
N ILE A 164 12.05 13.31 11.05
CA ILE A 164 11.56 14.00 12.26
C ILE A 164 12.55 15.10 12.70
N ALA A 165 13.86 14.82 12.65
CA ALA A 165 14.88 15.81 12.99
C ALA A 165 14.87 17.00 12.03
N ARG A 166 14.72 16.77 10.71
CA ARG A 166 14.65 17.84 9.70
C ARG A 166 13.46 18.76 9.92
N ILE A 167 12.27 18.18 10.12
CA ILE A 167 11.05 18.99 10.27
C ILE A 167 11.01 19.75 11.61
N ARG A 168 11.64 19.23 12.67
CA ARG A 168 11.76 19.95 13.96
C ARG A 168 12.55 21.25 13.79
N VAL A 169 13.70 21.19 13.11
CA VAL A 169 14.59 22.36 12.92
C VAL A 169 13.90 23.50 12.18
N GLU A 170 12.92 23.17 11.32
CA GLU A 170 12.18 24.17 10.54
C GLU A 170 10.95 24.73 11.26
N SER A 171 10.54 24.08 12.36
CA SER A 171 9.41 24.54 13.20
C SER A 171 9.81 25.49 14.33
N ASP A 172 11.12 25.62 14.62
CA ASP A 172 11.70 26.53 15.63
C ASP A 172 12.02 27.92 15.04
#